data_AF-A0A8T3ZU21-F1
#
_entry.id   AF-A0A8T3ZU21-F1
#
_cell.length_a   1.000
_cell.length_b   1.000
_cell.length_c   1.000
_cell.angle_alpha   90.00
_cell.angle_beta   90.00
_cell.angle_gamma   90.00
#
_symmetry.space_group_name_H-M   'P 1'
#
loop_
_entity.id
_entity.type
_entity.pdbx_description
1 polymer ?
#
loop_
_entity_poly.entity_id
_entity_poly.type
_entity_poly.pdbx_seq_one_letter_code
_entity_poly.pdbx_strand_id
1 'polypeptide(L)' 'MKLTAIIKKGEKQYIALCPEVDVVSQGKTIEEALRNLKEAVSLHIEVMGLPEGVSNQEPFVTSIEVADDATTPAIVG' A
#
# COMPACT_ATOMS: atom_id res chain seq x y z
N MET A 1 -8.28 -10.09 12.61
CA MET A 1 -8.09 -9.70 11.20
C MET A 1 -6.67 -9.18 11.04
N LYS A 2 -5.94 -9.68 10.05
CA LYS A 2 -4.58 -9.27 9.72
C LYS A 2 -4.60 -8.77 8.27
N LEU A 3 -4.08 -7.57 8.06
CA LEU A 3 -3.96 -6.94 6.73
C LEU A 3 -2.49 -6.64 6.46
N THR A 4 -2.16 -6.46 5.20
CA THR A 4 -0.79 -6.14 4.77
C THR A 4 -0.51 -4.65 4.96
N ALA A 5 0.68 -4.32 5.45
CA ALA A 5 1.19 -2.96 5.45
C ALA A 5 2.50 -2.92 4.65
N ILE A 6 2.50 -2.16 3.56
CA ILE A 6 3.69 -1.90 2.73
C ILE A 6 4.26 -0.55 3.14
N ILE A 7 5.51 -0.50 3.57
CA ILE A 7 6.16 0.73 4.02
C ILE A 7 7.33 1.04 3.11
N LYS A 8 7.37 2.28 2.60
CA LYS A 8 8.48 2.80 1.81
C LYS A 8 9.01 4.10 2.42
N LYS A 9 10.32 4.31 2.32
CA LYS A 9 10.92 5.60 2.65
C LYS A 9 10.66 6.57 1.49
N GLY A 10 9.88 7.62 1.73
CA GLY A 10 9.78 8.78 0.84
C GLY A 10 10.86 9.82 1.15
N GLU A 11 10.79 10.96 0.46
CA GLU A 11 11.79 12.04 0.58
C GLU A 11 11.95 12.56 2.01
N LYS A 12 10.84 12.80 2.70
CA LYS A 12 10.82 13.43 4.04
C LYS A 12 10.26 12.53 5.14
N GLN A 13 9.48 11.53 4.77
CA GLN A 13 8.70 10.69 5.69
C GLN A 13 8.55 9.27 5.15
N TYR A 14 8.16 8.34 6.01
CA TYR A 14 7.71 7.02 5.59
C TYR A 14 6.27 7.08 5.09
N ILE A 15 6.00 6.36 4.02
CA ILE A 15 4.66 6.19 3.44
C ILE A 15 4.26 4.73 3.69
N ALA A 16 3.08 4.53 4.25
CA ALA A 16 2.53 3.22 4.55
C ALA A 16 1.23 3.02 3.75
N LEU A 17 1.07 1.86 3.11
CA LEU A 17 -0.08 1.48 2.29
C LEU A 17 -0.66 0.16 2.80
N CYS A 18 -1.99 0.09 2.94
CA CYS A 18 -2.73 -1.15 3.06
C CYS A 18 -3.43 -1.44 1.72
N PRO A 19 -2.92 -2.38 0.91
CA PRO A 19 -3.43 -2.63 -0.44
C PRO A 19 -4.85 -3.21 -0.43
N GLU A 20 -5.25 -3.94 0.61
CA GLU A 20 -6.55 -4.61 0.67
C GLU A 20 -7.72 -3.63 0.71
N VAL A 21 -7.52 -2.42 1.25
CA VAL A 21 -8.54 -1.37 1.37
C VAL A 21 -8.15 -0.07 0.65
N ASP A 22 -7.04 -0.09 -0.09
CA ASP A 22 -6.46 1.07 -0.78
C ASP A 22 -6.32 2.32 0.12
N VAL A 23 -5.80 2.11 1.33
CA VAL A 23 -5.59 3.20 2.30
C VAL A 23 -4.11 3.49 2.45
N VAL A 24 -3.77 4.78 2.35
CA VAL A 24 -2.41 5.30 2.54
C VAL A 24 -2.36 6.19 3.78
N SER A 25 -1.24 6.11 4.51
CA SER A 25 -0.89 7.04 5.57
C SER A 25 0.61 7.31 5.57
N GLN A 26 1.08 8.19 6.45
CA GLN A 26 2.47 8.63 6.50
C GLN A 26 2.91 8.96 7.92
N GLY A 27 4.22 8.91 8.17
CA GLY A 27 4.83 9.23 9.48
C GLY A 27 6.33 9.49 9.38
N LYS A 28 6.91 10.21 10.35
CA LYS A 28 8.35 10.52 10.37
C LYS A 28 9.20 9.28 10.66
N THR A 29 8.64 8.32 11.41
CA THR A 29 9.23 7.00 11.66
C THR A 29 8.36 5.87 11.08
N ILE A 30 8.92 4.66 11.02
CA ILE A 30 8.19 3.46 10.59
C ILE A 30 7.00 3.20 11.53
N GLU A 31 7.22 3.32 12.83
CA GLU A 31 6.22 3.11 13.88
C GLU A 31 5.09 4.13 13.80
N GLU A 32 5.43 5.40 13.54
CA GLU A 32 4.43 6.46 13.35
C GLU A 32 3.59 6.20 12.10
N ALA A 33 4.22 5.86 10.97
CA ALA A 33 3.50 5.55 9.73
C ALA A 33 2.58 4.33 9.90
N LEU A 34 3.03 3.29 10.60
CA LEU A 34 2.22 2.11 10.93
C LEU A 34 1.03 2.44 11.84
N ARG A 35 1.25 3.22 12.90
CA ARG A 35 0.16 3.63 13.80
C ARG A 35 -0.88 4.44 13.04
N ASN A 36 -0.45 5.43 12.25
CA ASN A 36 -1.34 6.28 11.49
C ASN A 36 -2.08 5.47 10.40
N LEU A 37 -1.42 4.49 9.76
CA LEU A 37 -2.08 3.59 8.81
C LEU A 37 -3.15 2.74 9.50
N LYS A 38 -2.87 2.18 10.68
CA LYS A 38 -3.83 1.38 11.44
C LYS A 38 -5.09 2.17 11.78
N GLU A 39 -4.94 3.42 12.20
CA GLU A 39 -6.08 4.31 12.49
C GLU A 39 -6.90 4.61 11.24
N ALA A 40 -6.23 4.97 10.13
CA ALA A 40 -6.90 5.27 8.86
C ALA A 40 -7.66 4.05 8.30
N VAL A 41 -7.07 2.86 8.37
CA VAL A 41 -7.71 1.61 7.94
C VAL A 41 -8.92 1.26 8.81
N SER A 42 -8.81 1.41 10.14
CA SER A 42 -9.94 1.17 11.05
C SER A 42 -11.12 2.08 10.72
N LEU A 43 -10.86 3.38 10.51
CA LEU A 43 -11.90 4.35 10.14
C LEU A 43 -12.51 4.04 8.76
N HIS A 44 -11.70 3.64 7.79
CA HIS A 44 -12.18 3.26 6.47
C HIS A 44 -13.15 2.07 6.55
N ILE A 45 -12.78 1.02 7.29
CA ILE A 45 -13.60 -0.19 7.45
C ILE A 45 -14.88 0.09 8.22
N GLU A 46 -14.84 1.00 9.21
CA GLU A 46 -16.04 1.42 9.95
C GLU A 46 -17.07 2.09 9.02
N VAL A 47 -16.61 2.88 8.05
CA VAL A 47 -17.47 3.63 7.13
C VAL A 47 -17.91 2.80 5.92
N MET A 48 -16.98 2.05 5.32
CA MET A 48 -17.19 1.37 4.04
C MET A 48 -17.44 -0.13 4.18
N GLY A 49 -17.19 -0.69 5.36
CA GLY A 49 -17.15 -2.14 5.57
C GLY A 49 -15.84 -2.76 5.07
N LEU A 50 -15.72 -4.07 5.25
CA LEU A 50 -14.58 -4.82 4.75
C LEU A 50 -14.85 -5.26 3.31
N PRO A 51 -13.89 -5.09 2.37
CA PRO A 51 -14.04 -5.58 1.01
C PRO A 51 -14.23 -7.10 0.95
N GLU A 52 -14.98 -7.57 -0.04
CA GLU A 52 -15.12 -9.00 -0.32
C GLU A 52 -13.76 -9.62 -0.70
N GLY A 53 -13.49 -10.84 -0.24
CA GLY A 53 -12.23 -11.54 -0.52
C GLY A 53 -11.09 -11.25 0.46
N VAL A 54 -11.23 -10.27 1.36
CA VAL A 54 -10.31 -10.11 2.49
C VAL A 54 -10.51 -11.28 3.45
N SER A 55 -9.51 -12.17 3.51
CA SER A 55 -9.52 -13.35 4.38
C SER A 55 -8.45 -13.24 5.46
N ASN A 56 -8.57 -14.07 6.49
CA ASN A 56 -7.58 -14.13 7.58
C ASN A 56 -6.41 -15.09 7.28
N GLN A 57 -6.25 -15.52 6.02
CA GLN A 57 -5.11 -16.32 5.58
C GLN A 57 -3.86 -15.45 5.46
N GLU A 58 -2.69 -16.01 5.75
CA GLU A 58 -1.44 -15.27 5.63
C GLU A 58 -1.02 -15.19 4.14
N PRO A 59 -0.94 -13.98 3.55
CA PRO A 59 -0.48 -13.85 2.18
C PRO A 59 1.02 -14.06 2.09
N PHE A 60 1.48 -14.69 1.01
CA PHE A 60 2.89 -14.62 0.60
C PHE A 60 3.12 -13.31 -0.15
N VAL A 61 3.93 -12.42 0.42
CA VAL A 61 4.24 -11.11 -0.16
C VAL A 61 5.67 -11.10 -0.67
N THR A 62 5.86 -10.78 -1.95
CA THR A 62 7.18 -10.64 -2.58
C THR A 62 7.16 -9.47 -3.56
N SER A 63 8.35 -8.97 -3.92
CA SER A 63 8.52 -8.00 -5.01
C SER A 63 8.85 -8.73 -6.31
N ILE A 64 8.43 -8.15 -7.43
CA ILE A 64 8.85 -8.57 -8.77
C ILE A 64 9.55 -7.40 -9.45
N GLU A 65 10.60 -7.70 -10.21
CA GLU A 65 11.26 -6.74 -11.08
C GLU A 65 10.71 -6.90 -12.50
N VAL A 66 10.42 -5.79 -13.18
CA VAL A 66 9.91 -5.77 -14.55
C VAL A 66 10.79 -4.80 -15.33
N ALA A 67 11.24 -5.21 -16.52
CA ALA A 67 12.01 -4.35 -17.41
C ALA A 67 11.09 -3.27 -18.00
N ASP A 68 11.56 -2.01 -18.00
CA ASP A 68 10.87 -0.90 -18.63
C ASP A 68 11.31 -0.79 -20.10
N ASP A 69 10.75 -1.64 -20.97
CA ASP A 69 11.02 -1.62 -22.42
C ASP A 69 10.13 -0.59 -23.14
N ALA A 70 9.86 0.57 -22.53
CA ALA A 70 9.14 1.66 -23.17
C ALA A 70 10.03 2.40 -24.21
N THR A 71 10.55 1.68 -25.21
CA THR A 71 10.94 2.30 -26.47
C THR A 71 9.67 2.52 -27.28
N THR A 72 9.03 3.68 -27.11
CA THR A 72 8.01 4.14 -28.07
C THR A 72 8.72 4.39 -29.40
N PRO A 73 8.39 3.71 -30.52
CA PRO A 73 8.92 4.11 -31.82
C PRO A 73 8.37 5.51 -32.12
N ALA A 74 9.26 6.48 -32.31
CA ALA A 74 8.89 7.78 -32.86
C ALA A 74 8.27 7.54 -34.24
N ILE A 75 6.96 7.69 -34.35
CA ILE A 75 6.29 7.78 -35.64
C ILE A 75 6.68 9.14 -36.22
N VAL A 76 7.67 9.15 -37.10
CA VAL A 76 7.96 10.28 -37.98
C VAL A 76 6.96 10.17 -39.13
N GLY A 77 5.97 11.05 -39.13
CA GLY A 77 5.03 11.29 -40.22
C GLY A 77 4.83 12.78 -40.40
#